data_AF-A0A0S6WYI9-F1
#
_entry.id   AF-A0A0S6WYI9-F1
#
_cell.length_a   1.000
_cell.length_b   1.000
_cell.length_c   1.000
_cell.angle_alpha   90.00
_cell.angle_beta   90.00
_cell.angle_gamma   90.00
#
_symmetry.space_group_name_H-M   'P 1'
#
loop_
_entity.id
_entity.type
_entity.pdbx_description
1 polymer ?
#
loop_
_entity_poly.entity_id
_entity_poly.type
_entity_poly.pdbx_seq_one_letter_code
_entity_poly.pdbx_strand_id
1 'polypeptide(L)'
;MRETAQSVQKNALQLLRGLPAVTVTPDDSLLVLGAGVTTIYVDGRPFLGDIRQFLRSLHGSDIARIEVITNPSAQFSAEGAGGVINLVLRKTQEEGLSGNASYEASSWGLGLLDTTLNYRHADWTYQIKASGNIGRRLRRTHHDTRSVRPEEGAQATANREDGLATYDGTDGRVTAKVTYDLDAKTSLSGQLRGGGGHDVTVNRLDFSAITPDFAPFSQHTRLDSYGAFLDGQLSLAHAGTTKGEAVNASVQFFKSTQLHDMTQARFSDGRRYAIDLKHPAYSIDAKLDWKHPMATGQILSTGTSWHVDGISQDYAFTSNDAASLGADTRATYEARSSTVAAYATFQQALGRLTLAPGLRAETNLRRITSPGDEPLRLDRTELFPSFHANYKASKTLQLQASYSKRIERVPLDYLAPYSAVKDVNTVFEGNSELKDQSIDSYELGVQFRPGKIEASATLYLRETSQLWNESYSVNNAGNSVYTYINAGSRTSAGGQFDLALPLPEGLKVQASANL
;
A
#
# COMPACT_ATOMS: atom_id res chain seq x y z
N MET A 1 -11.53 -13.36 -21.02
CA MET A 1 -12.65 -13.07 -20.10
C MET A 1 -13.80 -12.50 -20.93
N ARG A 2 -14.98 -13.12 -20.93
CA ARG A 2 -16.19 -12.43 -21.38
C ARG A 2 -16.66 -11.56 -20.22
N GLU A 3 -16.78 -10.26 -20.46
CA GLU A 3 -17.35 -9.29 -19.52
C GLU A 3 -18.78 -9.70 -19.19
N THR A 4 -19.05 -9.98 -17.92
CA THR A 4 -20.43 -10.07 -17.43
C THR A 4 -20.85 -8.68 -16.97
N ALA A 5 -22.11 -8.30 -17.16
CA ALA A 5 -22.62 -6.99 -16.71
C ALA A 5 -22.35 -6.71 -15.22
N GLN A 6 -22.19 -7.76 -14.40
CA GLN A 6 -21.79 -7.65 -13.00
C GLN A 6 -20.34 -7.25 -12.77
N SER A 7 -19.37 -7.56 -13.65
CA SER A 7 -17.99 -7.08 -13.49
C SER A 7 -17.86 -5.60 -13.87
N VAL A 8 -18.77 -5.10 -14.71
CA VAL A 8 -18.82 -3.69 -15.13
C VAL A 8 -19.28 -2.77 -13.99
N GLN A 9 -20.16 -3.26 -13.10
CA GLN A 9 -20.70 -2.48 -11.98
C GLN A 9 -19.85 -2.53 -10.69
N LYS A 10 -18.86 -3.43 -10.60
CA LYS A 10 -17.99 -3.53 -9.43
C LYS A 10 -16.86 -2.51 -9.51
N ASN A 11 -16.57 -1.82 -8.40
CA ASN A 11 -15.33 -1.05 -8.28
C ASN A 11 -14.12 -1.98 -8.09
N ALA A 12 -12.90 -1.46 -8.30
CA ALA A 12 -11.67 -2.23 -8.28
C ALA A 12 -11.50 -2.98 -6.96
N LEU A 13 -11.88 -2.37 -5.85
CA LEU A 13 -11.82 -2.98 -4.53
C LEU A 13 -12.71 -4.24 -4.43
N GLN A 14 -13.92 -4.20 -4.96
CA GLN A 14 -14.81 -5.36 -5.03
C GLN A 14 -14.30 -6.44 -6.00
N LEU A 15 -13.60 -6.05 -7.07
CA LEU A 15 -12.92 -6.99 -7.96
C LEU A 15 -11.76 -7.69 -7.26
N LEU A 16 -10.96 -6.94 -6.48
CA LEU A 16 -9.85 -7.47 -5.69
C LEU A 16 -10.32 -8.48 -4.63
N ARG A 17 -11.49 -8.27 -4.00
CA ARG A 17 -12.10 -9.26 -3.09
C ARG A 17 -12.38 -10.61 -3.73
N GLY A 18 -12.57 -10.64 -5.05
CA GLY A 18 -12.77 -11.88 -5.79
C GLY A 18 -11.48 -12.56 -6.24
N LEU A 19 -10.32 -11.96 -5.99
CA LEU A 19 -9.03 -12.54 -6.35
C LEU A 19 -8.52 -13.42 -5.21
N PRO A 20 -8.26 -14.70 -5.45
CA PRO A 20 -7.99 -15.65 -4.38
C PRO A 20 -6.68 -15.38 -3.62
N ALA A 21 -5.67 -14.80 -4.26
CA ALA A 21 -4.42 -14.40 -3.60
C ALA A 21 -4.55 -13.09 -2.79
N VAL A 22 -5.69 -12.40 -2.87
CA VAL A 22 -5.89 -11.06 -2.31
C VAL A 22 -6.96 -11.12 -1.23
N THR A 23 -6.60 -10.70 -0.02
CA THR A 23 -7.56 -10.45 1.05
C THR A 23 -7.79 -8.96 1.16
N VAL A 24 -9.05 -8.54 1.19
CA VAL A 24 -9.44 -7.16 1.53
C VAL A 24 -10.03 -7.21 2.92
N THR A 25 -9.38 -6.54 3.87
CA THR A 25 -9.83 -6.48 5.26
C THR A 25 -11.06 -5.56 5.41
N PRO A 26 -11.79 -5.59 6.54
CA PRO A 26 -12.97 -4.73 6.75
C PRO A 26 -12.68 -3.22 6.69
N ASP A 27 -11.45 -2.80 6.95
CA ASP A 27 -10.95 -1.42 6.83
C ASP A 27 -10.41 -1.08 5.42
N ASP A 28 -10.66 -1.99 4.46
CA ASP A 28 -10.24 -1.92 3.06
C ASP A 28 -8.72 -1.91 2.84
N SER A 29 -7.96 -2.44 3.80
CA SER A 29 -6.55 -2.75 3.62
C SER A 29 -6.39 -4.02 2.76
N LEU A 30 -5.34 -4.06 1.95
CA LEU A 30 -5.10 -5.18 1.04
C LEU A 30 -3.95 -6.04 1.54
N LEU A 31 -4.15 -7.35 1.51
CA LEU A 31 -3.13 -8.34 1.80
C LEU A 31 -2.98 -9.29 0.59
N VAL A 32 -1.74 -9.65 0.23
CA VAL A 32 -1.43 -10.71 -0.73
C VAL A 32 -0.75 -11.86 0.02
N LEU A 33 -1.38 -13.04 0.00
CA LEU A 33 -0.93 -14.22 0.76
C LEU A 33 -0.66 -13.91 2.25
N GLY A 34 -1.58 -13.17 2.87
CA GLY A 34 -1.48 -12.75 4.29
C GLY A 34 -0.43 -11.68 4.59
N ALA A 35 0.43 -11.33 3.64
CA ALA A 35 1.32 -10.16 3.72
C ALA A 35 0.55 -8.91 3.33
N GLY A 36 0.77 -7.77 3.99
CA GLY A 36 0.28 -6.49 3.47
C GLY A 36 0.75 -6.25 2.03
N VAL A 37 -0.13 -5.80 1.14
CA VAL A 37 0.27 -5.36 -0.22
C VAL A 37 1.22 -4.20 -0.07
N THR A 38 2.42 -4.34 -0.62
CA THR A 38 3.46 -3.33 -0.46
C THR A 38 3.33 -2.18 -1.44
N THR A 39 2.86 -2.43 -2.65
CA THR A 39 2.68 -1.36 -3.63
C THR A 39 1.65 -1.75 -4.67
N ILE A 40 0.71 -0.84 -4.93
CA ILE A 40 -0.18 -0.93 -6.08
C ILE A 40 0.46 -0.18 -7.23
N TYR A 41 0.48 -0.81 -8.39
CA TYR A 41 0.92 -0.24 -9.63
C TYR A 41 -0.31 0.06 -10.51
N VAL A 42 -0.26 1.14 -11.27
CA VAL A 42 -1.24 1.44 -12.34
C VAL A 42 -0.44 1.57 -13.63
N ASP A 43 -0.77 0.75 -14.63
CA ASP A 43 -0.04 0.66 -15.89
C ASP A 43 1.49 0.49 -15.70
N GLY A 44 1.89 -0.33 -14.73
CA GLY A 44 3.30 -0.63 -14.47
C GLY A 44 4.06 0.43 -13.69
N ARG A 45 3.36 1.38 -13.03
CA ARG A 45 3.99 2.44 -12.21
C ARG A 45 3.40 2.51 -10.81
N PRO A 46 4.21 2.75 -9.77
CA PRO A 46 3.71 2.89 -8.40
C PRO A 46 2.63 3.95 -8.30
N PHE A 47 1.50 3.58 -7.71
CA PHE A 47 0.44 4.51 -7.35
C PHE A 47 0.85 5.26 -6.08
N LEU A 48 0.71 6.59 -6.11
CA LEU A 48 0.93 7.46 -4.96
C LEU A 48 -0.40 8.05 -4.49
N GLY A 49 -0.59 8.16 -3.17
CA GLY A 49 -1.79 8.73 -2.53
C GLY A 49 -2.71 7.68 -1.89
N ASP A 50 -3.92 8.09 -1.51
CA ASP A 50 -4.87 7.17 -0.85
C ASP A 50 -5.42 6.13 -1.83
N ILE A 51 -4.85 4.94 -1.71
CA ILE A 51 -5.19 3.81 -2.55
C ILE A 51 -6.62 3.31 -2.34
N ARG A 52 -7.17 3.42 -1.13
CA ARG A 52 -8.52 2.93 -0.81
C ARG A 52 -9.55 3.70 -1.61
N GLN A 53 -9.42 5.02 -1.57
CA GLN A 53 -10.31 5.89 -2.31
C GLN A 53 -10.06 5.79 -3.83
N PHE A 54 -8.82 5.58 -4.30
CA PHE A 54 -8.55 5.29 -5.71
C PHE A 54 -9.24 4.02 -6.21
N LEU A 55 -9.09 2.90 -5.49
CA LEU A 55 -9.70 1.63 -5.86
C LEU A 55 -11.23 1.65 -5.82
N ARG A 56 -11.84 2.48 -4.96
CA ARG A 56 -13.29 2.70 -4.96
C ARG A 56 -13.75 3.50 -6.18
N SER A 57 -12.98 4.51 -6.62
CA SER A 57 -13.30 5.31 -7.82
C SER A 57 -13.03 4.59 -9.14
N LEU A 58 -12.19 3.54 -9.13
CA LEU A 58 -11.83 2.82 -10.35
C LEU A 58 -12.87 1.73 -10.64
N HIS A 59 -13.66 1.90 -11.69
CA HIS A 59 -14.67 0.91 -12.09
C HIS A 59 -14.06 -0.25 -12.86
N GLY A 60 -14.68 -1.42 -12.81
CA GLY A 60 -14.26 -2.58 -13.59
C GLY A 60 -14.23 -2.35 -15.11
N SER A 61 -15.05 -1.40 -15.61
CA SER A 61 -15.00 -0.94 -17.00
C SER A 61 -13.68 -0.27 -17.37
N ASP A 62 -13.00 0.36 -16.40
CA ASP A 62 -11.75 1.07 -16.64
C ASP A 62 -10.55 0.11 -16.62
N ILE A 63 -10.73 -1.10 -16.10
CA ILE A 63 -9.67 -2.08 -15.89
C ILE A 63 -9.66 -3.10 -17.03
N ALA A 64 -8.52 -3.21 -17.70
CA ALA A 64 -8.27 -4.24 -18.70
C ALA A 64 -7.95 -5.58 -18.03
N ARG A 65 -7.08 -5.55 -17.01
CA ARG A 65 -6.75 -6.71 -16.18
C ARG A 65 -6.11 -6.28 -14.85
N ILE A 66 -6.20 -7.16 -13.87
CA ILE A 66 -5.49 -7.04 -12.59
C ILE A 66 -4.42 -8.13 -12.57
N GLU A 67 -3.16 -7.73 -12.37
CA GLU A 67 -2.04 -8.64 -12.22
C GLU A 67 -1.65 -8.69 -10.74
N VAL A 68 -1.72 -9.88 -10.13
CA VAL A 68 -1.25 -10.11 -8.77
C VAL A 68 0.09 -10.84 -8.88
N ILE A 69 1.15 -10.19 -8.39
CA ILE A 69 2.52 -10.66 -8.46
C ILE A 69 2.97 -10.92 -7.03
N THR A 70 2.84 -12.17 -6.59
CA THR A 70 3.17 -12.63 -5.23
C THR A 70 4.67 -12.61 -4.98
N ASN A 71 5.46 -12.93 -6.00
CA ASN A 71 6.91 -12.90 -6.01
C ASN A 71 7.41 -11.99 -7.17
N PRO A 72 7.66 -10.69 -6.92
CA PRO A 72 8.07 -9.76 -7.97
C PRO A 72 9.53 -9.93 -8.40
N SER A 73 9.79 -9.87 -9.71
CA SER A 73 11.14 -9.89 -10.27
C SER A 73 11.93 -8.60 -9.98
N ALA A 74 13.22 -8.59 -10.31
CA ALA A 74 14.14 -7.46 -10.18
C ALA A 74 13.68 -6.13 -10.86
N GLN A 75 12.68 -6.18 -11.76
CA GLN A 75 12.09 -4.97 -12.38
C GLN A 75 11.26 -4.12 -11.39
N PHE A 76 10.77 -4.73 -10.32
CA PHE A 76 10.00 -4.04 -9.29
C PHE A 76 10.92 -3.52 -8.18
N SER A 77 10.47 -2.50 -7.44
CA SER A 77 11.18 -2.06 -6.23
C SER A 77 11.40 -3.23 -5.28
N ALA A 78 12.55 -3.27 -4.62
CA ALA A 78 12.83 -4.27 -3.59
C ALA A 78 12.08 -3.98 -2.27
N GLU A 79 11.53 -2.77 -2.12
CA GLU A 79 10.80 -2.33 -0.93
C GLU A 79 9.59 -3.24 -0.61
N GLY A 80 9.41 -3.49 0.70
CA GLY A 80 8.39 -4.21 1.46
C GLY A 80 8.17 -5.71 1.24
N ALA A 81 7.41 -6.28 2.18
CA ALA A 81 7.20 -7.72 2.41
C ALA A 81 6.19 -8.42 1.50
N GLY A 82 5.37 -7.66 0.78
CA GLY A 82 4.18 -8.13 0.08
C GLY A 82 4.33 -8.23 -1.42
N GLY A 83 3.31 -8.84 -2.03
CA GLY A 83 3.17 -8.88 -3.48
C GLY A 83 2.84 -7.51 -4.07
N VAL A 84 3.00 -7.40 -5.39
CA VAL A 84 2.60 -6.23 -6.19
C VAL A 84 1.24 -6.51 -6.83
N ILE A 85 0.34 -5.53 -6.77
CA ILE A 85 -0.90 -5.55 -7.56
C ILE A 85 -0.76 -4.50 -8.65
N ASN A 86 -0.72 -4.90 -9.92
CA ASN A 86 -0.69 -3.98 -11.06
C ASN A 86 -2.06 -3.93 -11.74
N LEU A 87 -2.70 -2.76 -11.71
CA LEU A 87 -3.95 -2.47 -12.39
C LEU A 87 -3.62 -1.94 -13.79
N VAL A 88 -3.93 -2.73 -14.80
CA VAL A 88 -3.74 -2.31 -16.19
C VAL A 88 -5.04 -1.73 -16.69
N LEU A 89 -5.03 -0.45 -17.07
CA LEU A 89 -6.21 0.28 -17.49
C LEU A 89 -6.52 0.03 -18.96
N ARG A 90 -7.79 0.15 -19.34
CA ARG A 90 -8.21 0.08 -20.73
C ARG A 90 -7.77 1.34 -21.47
N LYS A 91 -7.27 1.15 -22.69
CA LYS A 91 -7.05 2.25 -23.63
C LYS A 91 -8.36 2.57 -24.33
N THR A 92 -8.74 3.84 -24.40
CA THR A 92 -9.86 4.32 -25.20
C THR A 92 -9.50 4.13 -26.68
N GLN A 93 -10.22 3.26 -27.39
CA GLN A 93 -9.95 2.96 -28.82
C GLN A 93 -10.93 3.64 -29.78
N GLU A 94 -12.12 4.03 -29.30
CA GLU A 94 -13.13 4.64 -30.16
C GLU A 94 -12.90 6.15 -30.28
N GLU A 95 -12.98 6.65 -31.51
CA GLU A 95 -12.93 8.08 -31.80
C GLU A 95 -14.21 8.77 -31.29
N GLY A 96 -14.07 10.00 -30.81
CA GLY A 96 -15.16 10.78 -30.24
C GLY A 96 -15.16 10.80 -28.72
N LEU A 97 -16.32 11.19 -28.17
CA LEU A 97 -16.54 11.36 -26.73
C LEU A 97 -17.15 10.09 -26.14
N SER A 98 -16.52 9.57 -25.10
CA SER A 98 -17.05 8.50 -24.26
C SER A 98 -16.92 8.88 -22.79
N GLY A 99 -17.73 8.29 -21.92
CA GLY A 99 -17.66 8.60 -20.51
C GLY A 99 -18.67 7.82 -19.69
N ASN A 100 -18.53 7.94 -18.38
CA ASN A 100 -19.48 7.43 -17.41
C ASN A 100 -19.62 8.42 -16.25
N ALA A 101 -20.76 8.34 -15.59
CA ALA A 101 -20.98 8.99 -14.31
C ALA A 101 -21.72 7.98 -13.41
N SER A 102 -21.28 7.88 -12.17
CA SER A 102 -21.91 7.05 -11.16
C SER A 102 -22.11 7.83 -9.88
N TYR A 103 -23.25 7.58 -9.25
CA TYR A 103 -23.57 8.10 -7.94
C TYR A 103 -23.91 6.93 -7.02
N GLU A 104 -23.23 6.82 -5.89
CA GLU A 104 -23.50 5.83 -4.86
C GLU A 104 -24.03 6.55 -3.62
N ALA A 105 -25.11 6.04 -3.04
CA ALA A 105 -25.67 6.54 -1.79
C ALA A 105 -25.85 5.38 -0.81
N SER A 106 -25.54 5.63 0.46
CA SER A 106 -25.77 4.67 1.54
C SER A 106 -26.86 5.14 2.50
N SER A 107 -27.50 4.18 3.18
CA SER A 107 -28.51 4.45 4.22
C SER A 107 -27.98 5.23 5.42
N TRP A 108 -26.66 5.37 5.55
CA TRP A 108 -25.99 6.11 6.63
C TRP A 108 -25.59 7.54 6.23
N GLY A 109 -25.93 7.97 5.01
CA GLY A 109 -25.72 9.34 4.54
C GLY A 109 -24.42 9.59 3.78
N LEU A 110 -23.64 8.54 3.48
CA LEU A 110 -22.51 8.65 2.56
C LEU A 110 -23.00 8.72 1.10
N GLY A 111 -22.57 9.74 0.37
CA GLY A 111 -22.74 9.91 -1.06
C GLY A 111 -21.39 9.99 -1.78
N LEU A 112 -21.21 9.21 -2.86
CA LEU A 112 -20.03 9.26 -3.74
C LEU A 112 -20.49 9.66 -5.13
N LEU A 113 -19.79 10.60 -5.74
CA LEU A 113 -19.93 10.94 -7.15
C LEU A 113 -18.61 10.65 -7.84
N ASP A 114 -18.67 9.90 -8.94
CA ASP A 114 -17.54 9.62 -9.81
C ASP A 114 -17.95 9.89 -11.25
N THR A 115 -17.09 10.56 -12.01
CA THR A 115 -17.32 10.90 -13.42
C THR A 115 -16.01 10.79 -14.19
N THR A 116 -16.05 10.06 -15.30
CA THR A 116 -14.95 10.01 -16.26
C THR A 116 -15.44 10.43 -17.63
N LEU A 117 -14.73 11.36 -18.26
CA LEU A 117 -14.91 11.75 -19.65
C LEU A 117 -13.61 11.46 -20.41
N ASN A 118 -13.74 10.86 -21.58
CA ASN A 118 -12.64 10.59 -22.51
C ASN A 118 -13.03 11.14 -23.88
N TYR A 119 -12.14 11.91 -24.49
CA TYR A 119 -12.29 12.40 -25.85
C TYR A 119 -11.08 12.00 -26.66
N ARG A 120 -11.27 11.21 -27.72
CA ARG A 120 -10.21 10.85 -28.67
C ARG A 120 -10.50 11.50 -30.01
N HIS A 121 -9.49 12.17 -30.58
CA HIS A 121 -9.54 12.68 -31.94
C HIS A 121 -8.18 12.51 -32.60
N ALA A 122 -8.14 11.76 -33.70
CA ALA A 122 -6.90 11.34 -34.34
C ALA A 122 -5.89 10.73 -33.34
N ASP A 123 -4.71 11.33 -33.23
CA ASP A 123 -3.60 10.89 -32.38
C ASP A 123 -3.67 11.43 -30.95
N TRP A 124 -4.68 12.24 -30.63
CA TRP A 124 -4.86 12.84 -29.31
C TRP A 124 -5.94 12.13 -28.51
N THR A 125 -5.65 11.82 -27.25
CA THR A 125 -6.63 11.32 -26.29
C THR A 125 -6.59 12.19 -25.03
N TYR A 126 -7.72 12.80 -24.71
CA TYR A 126 -7.94 13.61 -23.52
C TYR A 126 -8.82 12.82 -22.55
N GLN A 127 -8.46 12.83 -21.27
CA GLN A 127 -9.23 12.21 -20.21
C GLN A 127 -9.37 13.19 -19.04
N ILE A 128 -10.60 13.36 -18.56
CA ILE A 128 -10.92 14.07 -17.33
C ILE A 128 -11.65 13.10 -16.41
N LYS A 129 -11.14 12.93 -15.19
CA LYS A 129 -11.83 12.23 -14.12
C LYS A 129 -12.09 13.21 -12.99
N ALA A 130 -13.32 13.24 -12.50
CA ALA A 130 -13.70 13.98 -11.30
C ALA A 130 -14.39 13.01 -10.35
N SER A 131 -13.96 12.99 -9.10
CA SER A 131 -14.67 12.24 -8.08
C SER A 131 -14.62 12.92 -6.73
N GLY A 132 -15.56 12.58 -5.87
CA GLY A 132 -15.61 13.08 -4.51
C GLY A 132 -16.68 12.38 -3.71
N ASN A 133 -16.57 12.51 -2.40
CA ASN A 133 -17.57 12.00 -1.48
C ASN A 133 -17.94 13.01 -0.41
N ILE A 134 -19.15 12.85 0.09
CA ILE A 134 -19.70 13.62 1.18
C ILE A 134 -20.47 12.69 2.11
N GLY A 135 -20.36 12.91 3.40
CA GLY A 135 -21.32 12.38 4.36
C GLY A 135 -20.70 11.56 5.48
N ARG A 136 -21.51 10.67 6.05
CA ARG A 136 -21.24 10.05 7.34
C ARG A 136 -20.91 8.57 7.21
N ARG A 137 -19.90 8.12 7.97
CA ARG A 137 -19.60 6.70 8.22
C ARG A 137 -19.59 6.44 9.72
N LEU A 138 -20.06 5.25 10.10
CA LEU A 138 -20.09 4.80 11.49
C LEU A 138 -19.23 3.57 11.64
N ARG A 139 -18.41 3.54 12.68
CA ARG A 139 -17.69 2.34 13.11
C ARG A 139 -17.98 2.08 14.58
N ARG A 140 -18.39 0.86 14.88
CA ARG A 140 -18.46 0.35 16.25
C ARG A 140 -17.30 -0.60 16.47
N THR A 141 -16.59 -0.42 17.57
CA THR A 141 -15.48 -1.28 17.99
C THR A 141 -15.84 -1.88 19.34
N HIS A 142 -15.47 -3.14 19.52
CA HIS A 142 -15.60 -3.85 20.78
C HIS A 142 -14.33 -4.68 20.95
N HIS A 143 -13.61 -4.44 22.03
CA HIS A 143 -12.33 -5.10 22.31
C HIS A 143 -12.33 -5.60 23.75
N ASP A 144 -12.26 -6.92 23.92
CA ASP A 144 -12.09 -7.58 25.22
C ASP A 144 -10.66 -8.16 25.27
N THR A 145 -9.82 -7.61 26.15
CA THR A 145 -8.42 -8.01 26.31
C THR A 145 -8.19 -8.62 27.67
N ARG A 146 -7.64 -9.83 27.69
CA ARG A 146 -7.23 -10.52 28.92
C ARG A 146 -5.72 -10.73 28.90
N SER A 147 -5.01 -10.15 29.86
CA SER A 147 -3.58 -10.38 30.04
C SER A 147 -3.35 -11.31 31.22
N VAL A 148 -2.52 -12.33 31.01
CA VAL A 148 -2.07 -13.24 32.06
C VAL A 148 -0.55 -13.24 32.02
N ARG A 149 0.07 -12.74 33.09
CA ARG A 149 1.53 -12.81 33.22
C ARG A 149 1.90 -14.21 33.75
N PRO A 150 2.94 -14.84 33.21
CA PRO A 150 3.34 -16.21 33.59
C PRO A 150 4.07 -16.27 34.95
N GLU A 151 4.31 -15.12 35.59
CA GLU A 151 4.94 -15.04 36.91
C GLU A 151 4.00 -15.53 38.01
N GLU A 152 4.55 -16.31 38.94
CA GLU A 152 3.81 -16.83 40.08
C GLU A 152 3.27 -15.69 40.95
N GLY A 153 1.95 -15.64 41.14
CA GLY A 153 1.26 -14.58 41.90
C GLY A 153 0.86 -13.34 41.07
N ALA A 154 1.14 -13.29 39.77
CA ALA A 154 0.72 -12.17 38.95
C ALA A 154 -0.80 -12.14 38.74
N GLN A 155 -1.41 -10.95 38.88
CA GLN A 155 -2.84 -10.78 38.63
C GLN A 155 -3.11 -10.80 37.12
N ALA A 156 -4.11 -11.60 36.72
CA ALA A 156 -4.64 -11.54 35.38
C ALA A 156 -5.49 -10.28 35.24
N THR A 157 -5.19 -9.40 34.30
CA THR A 157 -6.01 -8.22 34.00
C THR A 157 -7.01 -8.55 32.90
N ALA A 158 -8.20 -7.98 32.98
CA ALA A 158 -9.19 -8.05 31.93
C ALA A 158 -9.79 -6.67 31.71
N ASN A 159 -9.67 -6.16 30.49
CA ASN A 159 -10.11 -4.84 30.08
C ASN A 159 -11.11 -4.99 28.94
N ARG A 160 -12.15 -4.17 28.99
CA ARG A 160 -13.10 -4.01 27.90
C ARG A 160 -13.07 -2.58 27.41
N GLU A 161 -12.99 -2.44 26.10
CA GLU A 161 -13.11 -1.18 25.37
C GLU A 161 -14.29 -1.27 24.42
N ASP A 162 -15.28 -0.43 24.65
CA ASP A 162 -16.41 -0.22 23.73
C ASP A 162 -16.24 1.12 23.05
N GLY A 163 -16.28 1.12 21.72
CA GLY A 163 -16.04 2.31 20.92
C GLY A 163 -17.13 2.60 19.90
N LEU A 164 -17.49 3.88 19.79
CA LEU A 164 -18.27 4.41 18.68
C LEU A 164 -17.50 5.54 18.02
N ALA A 165 -17.23 5.39 16.73
CA ALA A 165 -16.59 6.38 15.88
C ALA A 165 -17.56 6.86 14.81
N THR A 166 -17.75 8.18 14.71
CA THR A 166 -18.45 8.82 13.59
C THR A 166 -17.44 9.58 12.75
N TYR A 167 -17.45 9.33 11.45
CA TYR A 167 -16.63 10.02 10.47
C TYR A 167 -17.57 10.87 9.63
N ASP A 168 -17.39 12.18 9.65
CA ASP A 168 -18.15 13.13 8.84
C ASP A 168 -17.17 13.91 7.99
N GLY A 169 -17.32 13.88 6.67
CA GLY A 169 -16.40 14.65 5.86
C GLY A 169 -16.75 14.74 4.39
N THR A 170 -15.90 15.50 3.73
CA THR A 170 -15.97 15.77 2.30
C THR A 170 -14.59 15.72 1.70
N ASP A 171 -14.47 15.07 0.56
CA ASP A 171 -13.28 15.15 -0.24
C ASP A 171 -13.63 15.17 -1.73
N GLY A 172 -12.68 15.62 -2.53
CA GLY A 172 -12.80 15.66 -3.96
C GLY A 172 -11.45 15.65 -4.64
N ARG A 173 -11.45 15.17 -5.88
CA ARG A 173 -10.27 15.07 -6.73
C ARG A 173 -10.63 15.26 -8.19
N VAL A 174 -9.70 15.82 -8.94
CA VAL A 174 -9.77 15.94 -10.39
C VAL A 174 -8.46 15.44 -10.99
N THR A 175 -8.57 14.62 -12.02
CA THR A 175 -7.44 14.16 -12.85
C THR A 175 -7.66 14.62 -14.27
N ALA A 176 -6.66 15.25 -14.87
CA ALA A 176 -6.58 15.53 -16.29
C ALA A 176 -5.40 14.76 -16.88
N LYS A 177 -5.64 14.03 -17.97
CA LYS A 177 -4.61 13.29 -18.69
C LYS A 177 -4.72 13.55 -20.18
N VAL A 178 -3.59 13.75 -20.82
CA VAL A 178 -3.46 13.89 -22.28
C VAL A 178 -2.46 12.87 -22.75
N THR A 179 -2.83 12.09 -23.76
CA THR A 179 -1.95 11.17 -24.48
C THR A 179 -1.88 11.61 -25.93
N TYR A 180 -0.66 11.64 -26.47
CA TYR A 180 -0.38 11.89 -27.87
C TYR A 180 0.37 10.69 -28.45
N ASP A 181 -0.24 10.04 -29.43
CA ASP A 181 0.35 8.96 -30.21
C ASP A 181 1.25 9.59 -31.29
N LEU A 182 2.56 9.70 -31.03
CA LEU A 182 3.52 10.30 -31.97
C LEU A 182 3.57 9.52 -33.30
N ASP A 183 3.46 8.21 -33.21
CA ASP A 183 3.38 7.27 -34.32
C ASP A 183 2.75 5.94 -33.82
N ALA A 184 2.64 4.94 -34.71
CA ALA A 184 2.04 3.64 -34.37
C ALA A 184 2.79 2.83 -33.27
N LYS A 185 4.00 3.24 -32.90
CA LYS A 185 4.87 2.58 -31.92
C LYS A 185 5.13 3.45 -30.69
N THR A 186 4.97 4.76 -30.78
CA THR A 186 5.41 5.70 -29.76
C THR A 186 4.24 6.54 -29.24
N SER A 187 4.05 6.55 -27.93
CA SER A 187 3.06 7.41 -27.26
C SER A 187 3.70 8.17 -26.11
N LEU A 188 3.31 9.43 -25.97
CA LEU A 188 3.64 10.31 -24.85
C LEU A 188 2.36 10.60 -24.07
N SER A 189 2.40 10.56 -22.74
CA SER A 189 1.28 10.99 -21.92
C SER A 189 1.72 11.90 -20.78
N GLY A 190 0.95 12.96 -20.57
CA GLY A 190 1.03 13.82 -19.39
C GLY A 190 -0.24 13.70 -18.56
N GLN A 191 -0.10 13.62 -17.25
CA GLN A 191 -1.20 13.57 -16.30
C GLN A 191 -0.95 14.54 -15.16
N LEU A 192 -2.01 15.21 -14.71
CA LEU A 192 -2.02 16.01 -13.50
C LEU A 192 -3.26 15.60 -12.69
N ARG A 193 -3.08 15.41 -11.39
CA ARG A 193 -4.16 15.10 -10.46
C ARG A 193 -4.00 15.94 -9.21
N GLY A 194 -5.10 16.54 -8.78
CA GLY A 194 -5.15 17.32 -7.56
C GLY A 194 -6.44 17.03 -6.81
N GLY A 195 -6.39 17.17 -5.51
CA GLY A 195 -7.55 16.94 -4.66
C GLY A 195 -7.30 17.38 -3.23
N GLY A 196 -8.36 17.33 -2.44
CA GLY A 196 -8.31 17.63 -1.03
C GLY A 196 -9.61 17.30 -0.35
N GLY A 197 -9.58 17.38 0.97
CA GLY A 197 -10.73 17.06 1.80
C GLY A 197 -10.56 17.52 3.23
N HIS A 198 -11.67 17.39 3.95
CA HIS A 198 -11.79 17.63 5.37
C HIS A 198 -12.65 16.52 5.96
N ASP A 199 -12.11 15.86 6.97
CA ASP A 199 -12.81 14.83 7.72
C ASP A 199 -12.78 15.18 9.21
N VAL A 200 -13.92 14.97 9.86
CA VAL A 200 -14.08 15.05 11.30
C VAL A 200 -14.37 13.67 11.83
N THR A 201 -13.46 13.15 12.64
CA THR A 201 -13.69 11.91 13.38
C THR A 201 -14.03 12.24 14.82
N VAL A 202 -15.17 11.74 15.30
CA VAL A 202 -15.55 11.80 16.71
C VAL A 202 -15.58 10.39 17.26
N ASN A 203 -14.69 10.11 18.21
CA ASN A 203 -14.60 8.85 18.91
C ASN A 203 -15.11 9.01 20.34
N ARG A 204 -15.90 8.03 20.78
CA ARG A 204 -16.21 7.81 22.19
C ARG A 204 -15.75 6.40 22.54
N LEU A 205 -14.82 6.30 23.47
CA LEU A 205 -14.28 5.04 23.98
C LEU A 205 -14.62 4.95 25.47
N ASP A 206 -15.27 3.87 25.86
CA ASP A 206 -15.56 3.55 27.25
C ASP A 206 -14.62 2.41 27.68
N PHE A 207 -13.69 2.71 28.59
CA PHE A 207 -12.76 1.74 29.15
C PHE A 207 -13.29 1.25 30.49
N SER A 208 -13.47 -0.06 30.61
CA SER A 208 -13.83 -0.70 31.87
C SER A 208 -12.81 -1.78 32.19
N ALA A 209 -12.23 -1.72 33.39
CA ALA A 209 -11.48 -2.85 33.90
C ALA A 209 -12.40 -3.76 34.69
N ILE A 210 -12.15 -5.05 34.52
CA ILE A 210 -12.76 -6.12 35.29
C ILE A 210 -11.91 -6.39 36.55
N THR A 211 -10.67 -5.89 36.61
CA THR A 211 -9.79 -5.95 37.79
C THR A 211 -9.76 -4.64 38.61
N PRO A 212 -9.43 -4.69 39.92
CA PRO A 212 -9.52 -3.53 40.82
C PRO A 212 -8.45 -2.44 40.61
N ASP A 213 -7.43 -2.71 39.81
CA ASP A 213 -6.23 -1.88 39.62
C ASP A 213 -6.38 -0.78 38.56
N PHE A 214 -7.51 -0.74 37.84
CA PHE A 214 -7.75 0.25 36.80
C PHE A 214 -9.15 0.85 36.93
N ALA A 215 -9.22 2.16 37.20
CA ALA A 215 -10.50 2.85 37.30
C ALA A 215 -11.12 2.98 35.90
N PRO A 216 -12.40 2.59 35.70
CA PRO A 216 -13.10 2.82 34.45
C PRO A 216 -13.13 4.32 34.10
N PHE A 217 -12.90 4.65 32.83
CA PHE A 217 -13.01 6.01 32.33
C PHE A 217 -13.57 6.02 30.91
N SER A 218 -14.18 7.13 30.53
CA SER A 218 -14.57 7.38 29.13
C SER A 218 -13.69 8.44 28.53
N GLN A 219 -13.27 8.25 27.28
CA GLN A 219 -12.57 9.23 26.48
C GLN A 219 -13.45 9.66 25.30
N HIS A 220 -13.58 10.98 25.14
CA HIS A 220 -14.18 11.59 23.97
C HIS A 220 -13.09 12.32 23.18
N THR A 221 -12.88 11.91 21.93
CA THR A 221 -11.86 12.49 21.06
C THR A 221 -12.52 13.04 19.80
N ARG A 222 -12.18 14.28 19.45
CA ARG A 222 -12.50 14.90 18.16
C ARG A 222 -11.20 15.11 17.40
N LEU A 223 -11.11 14.57 16.19
CA LEU A 223 -10.02 14.76 15.25
C LEU A 223 -10.55 15.50 14.02
N ASP A 224 -10.04 16.69 13.76
CA ASP A 224 -10.27 17.45 12.52
C ASP A 224 -9.03 17.27 11.63
N SER A 225 -9.22 16.63 10.48
CA SER A 225 -8.17 16.28 9.52
C SER A 225 -8.38 17.03 8.21
N TYR A 226 -7.36 17.76 7.75
CA TYR A 226 -7.35 18.47 6.48
C TYR A 226 -6.24 17.92 5.60
N GLY A 227 -6.54 17.65 4.34
CA GLY A 227 -5.57 17.16 3.37
C GLY A 227 -5.72 17.84 2.03
N ALA A 228 -4.61 18.14 1.39
CA ALA A 228 -4.57 18.53 -0.01
C ALA A 228 -3.31 17.97 -0.67
N PHE A 229 -3.45 17.54 -1.92
CA PHE A 229 -2.35 16.98 -2.69
C PHE A 229 -2.38 17.41 -4.16
N LEU A 230 -1.20 17.34 -4.77
CA LEU A 230 -0.98 17.49 -6.20
C LEU A 230 0.03 16.43 -6.64
N ASP A 231 -0.29 15.69 -7.68
CA ASP A 231 0.65 14.83 -8.37
C ASP A 231 0.58 15.03 -9.88
N GLY A 232 1.70 14.77 -10.53
CA GLY A 232 1.80 14.83 -11.97
C GLY A 232 2.75 13.78 -12.49
N GLN A 233 2.49 13.32 -13.72
CA GLN A 233 3.25 12.27 -14.35
C GLN A 233 3.46 12.59 -15.82
N LEU A 234 4.70 12.39 -16.29
CA LEU A 234 5.06 12.37 -17.70
C LEU A 234 5.55 10.97 -18.04
N SER A 235 5.19 10.48 -19.22
CA SER A 235 5.70 9.19 -19.64
C SER A 235 5.69 8.90 -21.12
N LEU A 236 6.65 8.08 -21.52
CA LEU A 236 6.86 7.57 -22.86
C LEU A 236 6.65 6.05 -22.86
N ALA A 237 5.92 5.54 -23.85
CA ALA A 237 5.91 4.13 -24.20
C ALA A 237 6.27 3.99 -25.68
N HIS A 238 7.32 3.24 -25.98
CA HIS A 238 7.84 3.02 -27.33
C HIS A 238 7.99 1.52 -27.61
N ALA A 239 7.32 1.02 -28.64
CA ALA A 239 7.55 -0.32 -29.17
C ALA A 239 8.73 -0.30 -30.14
N GLY A 240 9.72 -1.16 -29.91
CA GLY A 240 10.94 -1.18 -30.72
C GLY A 240 10.74 -1.71 -32.14
N THR A 241 11.85 -1.88 -32.85
CA THR A 241 11.85 -2.51 -34.18
C THR A 241 11.77 -4.02 -34.08
N THR A 242 12.31 -4.60 -33.02
CA THR A 242 12.25 -6.05 -32.78
C THR A 242 10.90 -6.42 -32.18
N LYS A 243 10.28 -7.51 -32.65
CA LYS A 243 8.97 -7.94 -32.15
C LYS A 243 9.02 -8.24 -30.65
N GLY A 244 8.30 -7.45 -29.86
CA GLY A 244 8.26 -7.58 -28.40
C GLY A 244 9.28 -6.72 -27.65
N GLU A 245 10.08 -5.94 -28.37
CA GLU A 245 10.92 -4.89 -27.81
C GLU A 245 10.09 -3.71 -27.34
N ALA A 246 10.41 -3.19 -26.16
CA ALA A 246 9.73 -2.03 -25.60
C ALA A 246 10.68 -1.19 -24.75
N VAL A 247 10.55 0.13 -24.86
CA VAL A 247 11.14 1.11 -23.97
C VAL A 247 10.01 1.86 -23.28
N ASN A 248 9.99 1.87 -21.95
CA ASN A 248 9.06 2.67 -21.17
C ASN A 248 9.85 3.61 -20.27
N ALA A 249 9.51 4.90 -20.28
CA ALA A 249 10.11 5.88 -19.40
C ALA A 249 9.01 6.67 -18.68
N SER A 250 9.21 7.01 -17.42
CA SER A 250 8.28 7.84 -16.67
C SER A 250 8.97 8.67 -15.61
N VAL A 251 8.46 9.88 -15.39
CA VAL A 251 8.75 10.69 -14.22
C VAL A 251 7.43 11.09 -13.59
N GLN A 252 7.31 10.93 -12.28
CA GLN A 252 6.16 11.37 -11.51
C GLN A 252 6.64 12.16 -10.29
N PHE A 253 5.83 13.14 -9.89
CA PHE A 253 5.99 13.83 -8.62
C PHE A 253 4.68 13.74 -7.83
N PHE A 254 4.79 13.74 -6.52
CA PHE A 254 3.69 13.90 -5.59
C PHE A 254 4.07 14.96 -4.55
N LYS A 255 3.11 15.79 -4.18
CA LYS A 255 3.24 16.75 -3.10
C LYS A 255 1.94 16.81 -2.31
N SER A 256 2.05 16.57 -1.01
CA SER A 256 1.05 16.89 -0.01
C SER A 256 1.42 18.24 0.61
N THR A 257 0.58 19.26 0.44
CA THR A 257 0.89 20.62 0.92
C THR A 257 0.68 20.76 2.42
N GLN A 258 -0.33 20.08 2.97
CA GLN A 258 -0.62 20.08 4.40
C GLN A 258 -1.58 18.92 4.71
N LEU A 259 -1.06 17.89 5.38
CA LEU A 259 -1.89 17.05 6.23
C LEU A 259 -1.86 17.69 7.60
N HIS A 260 -2.99 18.22 8.04
CA HIS A 260 -3.13 18.85 9.35
C HIS A 260 -4.20 18.13 10.14
N ASP A 261 -3.77 17.55 11.25
CA ASP A 261 -4.61 16.82 12.17
C ASP A 261 -4.63 17.58 13.50
N MET A 262 -5.83 17.99 13.92
CA MET A 262 -6.06 18.56 15.24
C MET A 262 -6.91 17.62 16.05
N THR A 263 -6.29 17.00 17.07
CA THR A 263 -6.97 16.14 18.02
C THR A 263 -7.29 16.93 19.28
N GLN A 264 -8.52 16.83 19.77
CA GLN A 264 -8.94 17.29 21.08
C GLN A 264 -9.57 16.14 21.84
N ALA A 265 -9.04 15.81 23.01
CA ALA A 265 -9.53 14.74 23.86
C ALA A 265 -10.05 15.29 25.18
N ARG A 266 -11.12 14.68 25.69
CA ARG A 266 -11.71 14.95 27.00
C ARG A 266 -12.06 13.64 27.70
N PHE A 267 -11.65 13.53 28.96
CA PHE A 267 -11.89 12.36 29.80
C PHE A 267 -13.05 12.59 30.76
N SER A 268 -13.63 11.50 31.26
CA SER A 268 -14.68 11.54 32.31
C SER A 268 -14.19 12.12 33.63
N ASP A 269 -12.88 12.03 33.90
CA ASP A 269 -12.24 12.58 35.10
C ASP A 269 -11.90 14.09 34.99
N GLY A 270 -12.25 14.73 33.86
CA GLY A 270 -12.06 16.16 33.63
C GLY A 270 -10.76 16.53 32.93
N ARG A 271 -9.80 15.61 32.80
CA ARG A 271 -8.58 15.83 32.00
C ARG A 271 -8.93 16.13 30.55
N ARG A 272 -8.11 16.92 29.87
CA ARG A 272 -8.21 17.19 28.43
C ARG A 272 -6.83 17.23 27.82
N TYR A 273 -6.65 16.95 26.54
CA TYR A 273 -5.41 17.28 25.85
C TYR A 273 -5.71 17.69 24.41
N ALA A 274 -4.76 18.35 23.77
CA ALA A 274 -4.77 18.61 22.35
C ALA A 274 -3.47 18.16 21.69
N ILE A 275 -3.57 17.66 20.47
CA ILE A 275 -2.44 17.39 19.57
C ILE A 275 -2.69 18.15 18.27
N ASP A 276 -1.72 18.97 17.86
CA ASP A 276 -1.67 19.57 16.53
C ASP A 276 -0.50 18.94 15.78
N LEU A 277 -0.79 18.29 14.65
CA LEU A 277 0.19 17.66 13.79
C LEU A 277 0.09 18.23 12.38
N LYS A 278 1.20 18.70 11.84
CA LYS A 278 1.35 19.05 10.42
C LYS A 278 2.41 18.17 9.80
N HIS A 279 2.06 17.49 8.71
CA HIS A 279 2.94 16.49 8.08
C HIS A 279 2.94 16.60 6.54
N PRO A 280 3.49 17.68 5.96
CA PRO A 280 3.69 17.75 4.51
C PRO A 280 4.68 16.69 4.02
N ALA A 281 4.42 16.15 2.84
CA ALA A 281 5.23 15.11 2.23
C ALA A 281 5.41 15.39 0.74
N TYR A 282 6.53 14.94 0.17
CA TYR A 282 6.75 14.96 -1.27
C TYR A 282 7.46 13.69 -1.72
N SER A 283 7.26 13.33 -2.99
CA SER A 283 8.08 12.32 -3.64
C SER A 283 8.29 12.62 -5.12
N ILE A 284 9.37 12.07 -5.68
CA ILE A 284 9.68 12.06 -7.10
C ILE A 284 10.10 10.64 -7.44
N ASP A 285 9.45 10.02 -8.44
CA ASP A 285 9.89 8.76 -9.01
C ASP A 285 10.25 8.94 -10.48
N ALA A 286 11.44 8.47 -10.86
CA ALA A 286 11.84 8.33 -12.25
C ALA A 286 12.13 6.86 -12.54
N LYS A 287 11.70 6.36 -13.69
CA LYS A 287 11.91 4.97 -14.11
C LYS A 287 12.14 4.87 -15.61
N LEU A 288 13.10 4.02 -16.00
CA LEU A 288 13.39 3.67 -17.39
C LEU A 288 13.51 2.15 -17.50
N ASP A 289 12.66 1.55 -18.33
CA ASP A 289 12.59 0.12 -18.58
C ASP A 289 12.87 -0.16 -20.04
N TRP A 290 13.80 -1.07 -20.32
CA TRP A 290 14.03 -1.60 -21.66
C TRP A 290 13.90 -3.13 -21.65
N LYS A 291 12.99 -3.62 -22.48
CA LYS A 291 12.81 -5.05 -22.75
C LYS A 291 13.26 -5.33 -24.16
N HIS A 292 14.23 -6.24 -24.32
CA HIS A 292 14.83 -6.57 -25.59
C HIS A 292 14.82 -8.08 -25.85
N PRO A 293 14.03 -8.55 -26.83
CA PRO A 293 14.13 -9.90 -27.36
C PRO A 293 15.41 -10.07 -28.18
N MET A 294 16.28 -10.99 -27.79
CA MET A 294 17.52 -11.30 -28.50
C MET A 294 17.25 -12.23 -29.70
N ALA A 295 18.17 -12.23 -30.68
CA ALA A 295 18.01 -13.00 -31.92
C ALA A 295 17.79 -14.51 -31.71
N THR A 296 18.35 -15.08 -30.63
CA THR A 296 18.23 -16.50 -30.27
C THR A 296 17.03 -16.81 -29.37
N GLY A 297 16.08 -15.86 -29.21
CA GLY A 297 14.81 -16.06 -28.50
C GLY A 297 14.84 -15.78 -26.99
N GLN A 298 15.97 -15.32 -26.45
CA GLN A 298 16.06 -14.81 -25.08
C GLN A 298 15.41 -13.45 -24.94
N ILE A 299 15.09 -13.06 -23.72
CA ILE A 299 14.62 -11.71 -23.43
C ILE A 299 15.51 -11.13 -22.34
N LEU A 300 16.16 -10.02 -22.64
CA LEU A 300 16.85 -9.20 -21.66
C LEU A 300 15.93 -8.05 -21.24
N SER A 301 15.61 -7.97 -19.97
CA SER A 301 14.92 -6.82 -19.37
C SER A 301 15.89 -6.10 -18.48
N THR A 302 16.17 -4.83 -18.75
CA THR A 302 17.04 -3.98 -17.93
C THR A 302 16.34 -2.67 -17.62
N GLY A 303 16.76 -1.99 -16.56
CA GLY A 303 16.23 -0.68 -16.26
C GLY A 303 16.90 -0.01 -15.09
N THR A 304 16.51 1.24 -14.89
CA THR A 304 16.93 2.06 -13.77
C THR A 304 15.73 2.73 -13.13
N SER A 305 15.83 2.98 -11.83
CA SER A 305 14.82 3.73 -11.10
C SER A 305 15.47 4.66 -10.09
N TRP A 306 14.86 5.82 -9.88
CA TRP A 306 15.23 6.77 -8.84
C TRP A 306 13.96 7.16 -8.08
N HIS A 307 13.96 6.94 -6.77
CA HIS A 307 12.91 7.37 -5.87
C HIS A 307 13.50 8.36 -4.89
N VAL A 308 12.89 9.53 -4.76
CA VAL A 308 13.20 10.50 -3.72
C VAL A 308 11.93 10.78 -2.96
N ASP A 309 12.01 10.74 -1.65
CA ASP A 309 10.90 11.09 -0.77
C ASP A 309 11.40 12.00 0.35
N GLY A 310 10.48 12.80 0.88
CA GLY A 310 10.75 13.59 2.05
C GLY A 310 9.48 13.97 2.78
N ILE A 311 9.62 14.07 4.09
CA ILE A 311 8.57 14.46 5.02
C ILE A 311 9.13 15.53 5.94
N SER A 312 8.26 16.45 6.35
CA SER A 312 8.52 17.30 7.50
C SER A 312 7.35 17.16 8.45
N GLN A 313 7.65 17.20 9.74
CA GLN A 313 6.64 17.16 10.78
C GLN A 313 6.80 18.34 11.71
N ASP A 314 5.67 18.95 12.07
CA ASP A 314 5.53 19.88 13.20
C ASP A 314 4.44 19.32 14.12
N TYR A 315 4.85 18.86 15.30
CA TYR A 315 4.01 18.24 16.30
C TYR A 315 3.97 19.13 17.53
N ALA A 316 2.77 19.39 18.05
CA ALA A 316 2.55 20.06 19.32
C ALA A 316 1.56 19.28 20.18
N PHE A 317 1.94 19.03 21.43
CA PHE A 317 1.08 18.49 22.48
C PHE A 317 0.78 19.58 23.50
N THR A 318 -0.50 19.71 23.86
CA THR A 318 -0.96 20.62 24.91
C THR A 318 -1.79 19.85 25.91
N SER A 319 -1.34 19.84 27.16
CA SER A 319 -1.88 19.02 28.23
C SER A 319 -3.21 19.50 28.80
N ASN A 320 -3.66 20.75 28.61
CA ASN A 320 -5.00 21.26 28.99
C ASN A 320 -5.67 20.62 30.25
N ASP A 321 -5.04 20.73 31.43
CA ASP A 321 -5.50 20.14 32.71
C ASP A 321 -5.28 18.62 32.86
N ALA A 322 -4.39 18.05 32.04
CA ALA A 322 -3.97 16.66 32.08
C ALA A 322 -2.44 16.56 32.25
N ALA A 323 -1.89 17.29 33.21
CA ALA A 323 -0.44 17.31 33.49
C ALA A 323 0.15 15.91 33.75
N SER A 324 -0.69 14.94 34.18
CA SER A 324 -0.31 13.52 34.29
C SER A 324 0.17 12.90 32.98
N LEU A 325 -0.27 13.44 31.83
CA LEU A 325 0.03 12.90 30.49
C LEU A 325 1.38 13.36 29.96
N GLY A 326 1.99 14.36 30.59
CA GLY A 326 3.23 14.99 30.14
C GLY A 326 3.11 16.50 30.08
N ALA A 327 4.27 17.16 30.04
CA ALA A 327 4.34 18.59 29.82
C ALA A 327 4.02 18.94 28.36
N ASP A 328 3.54 20.16 28.14
CA ASP A 328 3.38 20.71 26.80
C ASP A 328 4.70 20.59 26.02
N THR A 329 4.63 19.98 24.84
CA THR A 329 5.81 19.58 24.07
C THR A 329 5.62 19.99 22.63
N ARG A 330 6.68 20.47 21.98
CA ARG A 330 6.71 20.69 20.54
C ARG A 330 7.93 20.02 19.94
N ALA A 331 7.74 19.31 18.85
CA ALA A 331 8.80 18.62 18.14
C ALA A 331 8.66 18.87 16.65
N THR A 332 9.77 19.19 15.99
CA THR A 332 9.83 19.32 14.53
C THR A 332 10.97 18.48 13.99
N TYR A 333 10.77 17.79 12.88
CA TYR A 333 11.86 17.19 12.13
C TYR A 333 11.61 17.26 10.63
N GLU A 334 12.69 17.05 9.89
CA GLU A 334 12.67 16.84 8.46
C GLU A 334 13.43 15.54 8.16
N ALA A 335 12.85 14.71 7.31
CA ALA A 335 13.45 13.47 6.89
C ALA A 335 13.39 13.37 5.36
N ARG A 336 14.50 12.94 4.76
CA ARG A 336 14.63 12.79 3.31
C ARG A 336 15.31 11.46 2.99
N SER A 337 14.87 10.81 1.94
CA SER A 337 15.40 9.54 1.44
C SER A 337 15.55 9.59 -0.08
N SER A 338 16.61 8.98 -0.59
CA SER A 338 16.88 8.87 -2.03
C SER A 338 17.41 7.47 -2.33
N THR A 339 16.63 6.71 -3.10
CA THR A 339 16.99 5.37 -3.58
C THR A 339 17.25 5.39 -5.07
N VAL A 340 18.47 5.06 -5.49
CA VAL A 340 18.83 4.83 -6.89
C VAL A 340 19.03 3.34 -7.10
N ALA A 341 18.53 2.81 -8.21
CA ALA A 341 18.66 1.41 -8.52
C ALA A 341 18.89 1.14 -10.00
N ALA A 342 19.56 0.02 -10.28
CA ALA A 342 19.68 -0.58 -11.60
C ALA A 342 19.40 -2.08 -11.49
N TYR A 343 18.83 -2.66 -12.55
CA TYR A 343 18.51 -4.08 -12.55
C TYR A 343 18.60 -4.69 -13.94
N ALA A 344 18.76 -6.01 -13.95
CA ALA A 344 18.65 -6.83 -15.15
C ALA A 344 17.99 -8.17 -14.83
N THR A 345 17.16 -8.65 -15.74
CA THR A 345 16.54 -9.97 -15.74
C THR A 345 16.78 -10.61 -17.10
N PHE A 346 17.27 -11.85 -17.11
CA PHE A 346 17.57 -12.57 -18.34
C PHE A 346 16.67 -13.80 -18.45
N GLN A 347 15.73 -13.80 -19.39
CA GLN A 347 14.84 -14.91 -19.64
C GLN A 347 15.37 -15.80 -20.77
N GLN A 348 15.56 -17.08 -20.49
CA GLN A 348 16.01 -18.10 -21.44
C GLN A 348 15.01 -19.25 -21.49
N ALA A 349 14.53 -19.60 -22.68
CA ALA A 349 13.81 -20.84 -22.92
C ALA A 349 14.80 -21.97 -23.26
N LEU A 350 14.73 -23.08 -22.53
CA LEU A 350 15.50 -24.31 -22.68
C LEU A 350 14.50 -25.47 -22.92
N GLY A 351 13.93 -25.52 -24.13
CA GLY A 351 12.87 -26.46 -24.47
C GLY A 351 11.58 -26.20 -23.68
N ARG A 352 11.21 -27.13 -22.78
CA ARG A 352 10.00 -27.01 -21.93
C ARG A 352 10.24 -26.18 -20.67
N LEU A 353 11.49 -25.93 -20.31
CA LEU A 353 11.88 -25.13 -19.16
C LEU A 353 12.16 -23.70 -19.60
N THR A 354 11.65 -22.72 -18.88
CA THR A 354 12.02 -21.31 -19.03
C THR A 354 12.59 -20.82 -17.71
N LEU A 355 13.77 -20.24 -17.74
CA LEU A 355 14.45 -19.66 -16.59
C LEU A 355 14.52 -18.15 -16.74
N ALA A 356 14.37 -17.42 -15.64
CA ALA A 356 14.48 -15.97 -15.58
C ALA A 356 15.19 -15.52 -14.29
N PRO A 357 16.51 -15.73 -14.17
CA PRO A 357 17.31 -15.05 -13.14
C PRO A 357 17.30 -13.53 -13.36
N GLY A 358 17.28 -12.78 -12.27
CA GLY A 358 17.44 -11.34 -12.27
C GLY A 358 18.17 -10.84 -11.02
N LEU A 359 18.80 -9.68 -11.14
CA LEU A 359 19.51 -9.02 -10.06
C LEU A 359 19.21 -7.53 -10.10
N ARG A 360 18.96 -6.96 -8.91
CA ARG A 360 18.80 -5.53 -8.70
C ARG A 360 19.81 -5.05 -7.67
N ALA A 361 20.45 -3.92 -7.95
CA ALA A 361 21.31 -3.22 -7.01
C ALA A 361 20.62 -1.91 -6.63
N GLU A 362 20.51 -1.62 -5.34
CA GLU A 362 19.96 -0.35 -4.84
C GLU A 362 20.96 0.34 -3.91
N THR A 363 21.13 1.65 -4.07
CA THR A 363 21.77 2.52 -3.09
C THR A 363 20.71 3.44 -2.52
N ASN A 364 20.52 3.42 -1.20
CA ASN A 364 19.58 4.27 -0.48
C ASN A 364 20.36 5.16 0.49
N LEU A 365 20.11 6.46 0.38
CA LEU A 365 20.71 7.50 1.22
C LEU A 365 19.60 8.18 2.00
N ARG A 366 19.70 8.18 3.33
CA ARG A 366 18.66 8.72 4.21
C ARG A 366 19.27 9.71 5.19
N ARG A 367 18.54 10.80 5.43
CA ARG A 367 18.92 11.84 6.36
C ARG A 367 17.71 12.30 7.15
N ILE A 368 17.85 12.33 8.48
CA ILE A 368 16.86 12.88 9.40
C ILE A 368 17.51 14.02 10.18
N THR A 369 16.82 15.15 10.28
CA THR A 369 17.30 16.35 10.96
C THR A 369 16.21 16.91 11.85
N SER A 370 16.58 17.22 13.09
CA SER A 370 15.74 17.90 14.07
C SER A 370 16.49 19.12 14.61
N PRO A 371 15.84 20.25 14.91
CA PRO A 371 16.53 21.41 15.48
C PRO A 371 17.19 21.08 16.82
N GLY A 372 18.49 21.33 16.92
CA GLY A 372 19.28 21.10 18.14
C GLY A 372 19.95 19.73 18.23
N ASP A 373 19.64 18.80 17.32
CA ASP A 373 20.21 17.45 17.28
C ASP A 373 21.19 17.28 16.11
N GLU A 374 22.13 16.35 16.26
CA GLU A 374 23.00 15.92 15.16
C GLU A 374 22.19 15.14 14.09
N PRO A 375 22.41 15.39 12.79
CA PRO A 375 21.70 14.67 11.74
C PRO A 375 21.96 13.16 11.76
N LEU A 376 20.91 12.34 11.83
CA LEU A 376 21.00 10.90 11.61
C LEU A 376 21.17 10.64 10.11
N ARG A 377 22.20 9.87 9.74
CA ARG A 377 22.47 9.43 8.37
C ARG A 377 22.49 7.91 8.27
N LEU A 378 21.77 7.37 7.31
CA LEU A 378 21.71 5.93 7.04
C LEU A 378 21.89 5.71 5.54
N ASP A 379 23.11 5.32 5.17
CA ASP A 379 23.49 5.09 3.78
C ASP A 379 23.78 3.60 3.57
N ARG A 380 23.10 2.98 2.60
CA ARG A 380 23.19 1.54 2.34
C ARG A 380 23.21 1.23 0.85
N THR A 381 23.96 0.20 0.49
CA THR A 381 23.96 -0.38 -0.86
C THR A 381 23.76 -1.89 -0.73
N GLU A 382 22.73 -2.41 -1.41
CA GLU A 382 22.29 -3.79 -1.27
C GLU A 382 21.95 -4.43 -2.61
N LEU A 383 21.99 -5.76 -2.63
CA LEU A 383 21.67 -6.59 -3.80
C LEU A 383 20.43 -7.44 -3.54
N PHE A 384 19.53 -7.45 -4.52
CA PHE A 384 18.25 -8.13 -4.50
C PHE A 384 18.16 -9.10 -5.67
N PRO A 385 18.61 -10.36 -5.50
CA PRO A 385 18.41 -11.39 -6.50
C PRO A 385 16.94 -11.81 -6.60
N SER A 386 16.55 -12.22 -7.80
CA SER A 386 15.27 -12.86 -8.10
C SER A 386 15.49 -14.01 -9.07
N PHE A 387 14.67 -15.04 -8.99
CA PHE A 387 14.72 -16.19 -9.88
C PHE A 387 13.32 -16.71 -10.13
N HIS A 388 12.97 -16.91 -11.39
CA HIS A 388 11.74 -17.57 -11.77
C HIS A 388 12.04 -18.74 -12.72
N ALA A 389 11.42 -19.88 -12.47
CA ALA A 389 11.47 -21.05 -13.34
C ALA A 389 10.05 -21.48 -13.70
N ASN A 390 9.86 -21.83 -14.95
CA ASN A 390 8.59 -22.30 -15.47
C ASN A 390 8.79 -23.53 -16.34
N TYR A 391 8.21 -24.66 -15.95
CA TYR A 391 8.32 -25.92 -16.66
C TYR A 391 6.96 -26.37 -17.21
N LYS A 392 6.84 -26.41 -18.54
CA LYS A 392 5.66 -26.93 -19.24
C LYS A 392 5.71 -28.45 -19.28
N ALA A 393 5.32 -29.11 -18.20
CA ALA A 393 5.32 -30.57 -18.09
C ALA A 393 4.48 -31.24 -19.20
N SER A 394 3.33 -30.64 -19.53
CA SER A 394 2.49 -31.03 -20.68
C SER A 394 1.78 -29.80 -21.28
N LYS A 395 0.85 -30.02 -22.22
CA LYS A 395 -0.02 -28.94 -22.74
C LYS A 395 -1.00 -28.41 -21.69
N THR A 396 -1.30 -29.20 -20.67
CA THR A 396 -2.30 -28.90 -19.63
C THR A 396 -1.69 -28.72 -18.25
N LEU A 397 -0.44 -29.13 -18.03
CA LEU A 397 0.24 -29.05 -16.74
C LEU A 397 1.50 -28.18 -16.84
N GLN A 398 1.59 -27.20 -15.97
CA GLN A 398 2.71 -26.27 -15.86
C GLN A 398 3.13 -26.17 -14.40
N LEU A 399 4.43 -26.30 -14.14
CA LEU A 399 5.04 -26.14 -12.83
C LEU A 399 5.81 -24.83 -12.80
N GLN A 400 5.75 -24.12 -11.69
CA GLN A 400 6.39 -22.83 -11.48
C GLN A 400 7.17 -22.87 -10.17
N ALA A 401 8.35 -22.26 -10.17
CA ALA A 401 9.12 -22.04 -8.95
C ALA A 401 9.64 -20.60 -8.97
N SER A 402 9.67 -19.93 -7.83
CA SER A 402 10.23 -18.59 -7.73
C SER A 402 10.91 -18.32 -6.40
N TYR A 403 11.90 -17.43 -6.46
CA TYR A 403 12.63 -16.90 -5.32
C TYR A 403 12.83 -15.40 -5.51
N SER A 404 12.67 -14.61 -4.44
CA SER A 404 13.09 -13.20 -4.41
C SER A 404 13.60 -12.83 -3.03
N LYS A 405 14.66 -12.02 -3.01
CA LYS A 405 15.05 -11.24 -1.84
C LYS A 405 14.48 -9.83 -1.92
N ARG A 406 13.90 -9.34 -0.84
CA ARG A 406 13.30 -8.01 -0.68
C ARG A 406 13.74 -7.37 0.63
N ILE A 407 13.44 -6.09 0.81
CA ILE A 407 13.76 -5.31 2.00
C ILE A 407 12.54 -4.51 2.44
N GLU A 408 12.29 -4.42 3.74
CA GLU A 408 11.36 -3.42 4.29
C GLU A 408 12.21 -2.38 5.03
N ARG A 409 12.25 -1.16 4.51
CA ARG A 409 13.03 -0.06 5.09
C ARG A 409 12.30 0.52 6.27
N VAL A 410 13.03 0.77 7.35
CA VAL A 410 12.45 1.34 8.58
C VAL A 410 11.73 2.65 8.21
N PRO A 411 10.45 2.84 8.51
CA PRO A 411 9.78 4.12 8.29
C PRO A 411 10.55 5.28 8.92
N LEU A 412 10.61 6.45 8.27
CA LEU A 412 11.41 7.58 8.77
C LEU A 412 10.99 8.00 10.19
N ASP A 413 9.69 7.93 10.49
CA ASP A 413 9.12 8.26 11.80
C ASP A 413 9.60 7.31 12.91
N TYR A 414 9.94 6.06 12.56
CA TYR A 414 10.41 5.06 13.53
C TYR A 414 11.84 5.32 13.97
N LEU A 415 12.60 6.07 13.17
CA LEU A 415 13.98 6.46 13.46
C LEU A 415 14.08 7.84 14.12
N ALA A 416 12.99 8.61 14.07
CA ALA A 416 13.02 10.00 14.44
C ALA A 416 13.19 10.17 15.96
N PRO A 417 14.16 10.97 16.44
CA PRO A 417 14.59 10.97 17.84
C PRO A 417 13.65 11.76 18.78
N TYR A 418 12.37 11.92 18.44
CA TYR A 418 11.42 12.68 19.25
C TYR A 418 10.50 11.74 20.03
N SER A 419 10.17 12.15 21.26
CA SER A 419 9.08 11.54 22.03
C SER A 419 7.76 12.19 21.64
N ALA A 420 6.75 11.40 21.27
CA ALA A 420 5.40 11.90 21.01
C ALA A 420 4.36 11.19 21.84
N VAL A 421 3.45 11.97 22.41
CA VAL A 421 2.29 11.46 23.13
C VAL A 421 1.32 10.90 22.10
N LYS A 422 1.04 9.60 22.18
CA LYS A 422 0.06 8.94 21.31
C LYS A 422 -1.31 8.90 21.96
N ASP A 423 -1.36 8.59 23.24
CA ASP A 423 -2.58 8.55 24.04
C ASP A 423 -2.30 8.82 25.53
N VAL A 424 -3.33 8.60 26.37
CA VAL A 424 -3.35 8.89 27.80
C VAL A 424 -2.27 8.17 28.62
N ASN A 425 -1.79 7.01 28.17
CA ASN A 425 -0.80 6.23 28.91
C ASN A 425 0.41 5.87 28.04
N THR A 426 0.46 6.30 26.79
CA THR A 426 1.42 5.81 25.81
C THR A 426 2.19 6.96 25.15
N VAL A 427 3.50 6.92 25.32
CA VAL A 427 4.47 7.77 24.62
C VAL A 427 5.22 6.90 23.61
N PHE A 428 5.33 7.39 22.38
CA PHE A 428 6.18 6.81 21.35
C PHE A 428 7.57 7.44 21.41
N GLU A 429 8.62 6.62 21.33
CA GLU A 429 9.99 7.07 21.12
C GLU A 429 10.59 6.36 19.91
N GLY A 430 11.11 7.14 18.96
CA GLY A 430 11.83 6.59 17.82
C GLY A 430 13.17 5.99 18.24
N ASN A 431 13.63 5.01 17.45
CA ASN A 431 14.85 4.26 17.69
C ASN A 431 15.77 4.38 16.47
N SER A 432 16.81 5.21 16.59
CA SER A 432 17.80 5.44 15.54
C SER A 432 18.66 4.21 15.20
N GLU A 433 18.66 3.17 16.04
CA GLU A 433 19.43 1.94 15.83
C GLU A 433 18.66 0.87 15.03
N LEU A 434 17.39 1.12 14.70
CA LEU A 434 16.58 0.18 13.94
C LEU A 434 17.22 -0.14 12.59
N LYS A 435 17.27 -1.44 12.30
CA LYS A 435 17.77 -1.98 11.03
C LYS A 435 16.61 -2.36 10.15
N ASP A 436 16.79 -2.18 8.84
CA ASP A 436 15.85 -2.65 7.82
C ASP A 436 15.61 -4.17 7.91
N GLN A 437 14.41 -4.62 7.54
CA GLN A 437 14.08 -6.06 7.49
C GLN A 437 14.49 -6.64 6.14
N SER A 438 15.12 -7.83 6.15
CA SER A 438 15.36 -8.60 4.92
C SER A 438 14.33 -9.70 4.79
N ILE A 439 13.84 -9.93 3.57
CA ILE A 439 12.74 -10.85 3.30
C ILE A 439 13.08 -11.76 2.14
N ASP A 440 13.18 -13.06 2.42
CA ASP A 440 13.41 -14.11 1.43
C ASP A 440 12.10 -14.85 1.19
N SER A 441 11.60 -14.83 -0.04
CA SER A 441 10.31 -15.45 -0.41
C SER A 441 10.53 -16.54 -1.46
N TYR A 442 10.03 -17.74 -1.16
CA TYR A 442 10.08 -18.93 -2.01
C TYR A 442 8.66 -19.37 -2.36
N GLU A 443 8.38 -19.67 -3.62
CA GLU A 443 7.07 -20.19 -4.03
C GLU A 443 7.21 -21.36 -4.99
N LEU A 444 6.33 -22.35 -4.85
CA LEU A 444 6.15 -23.47 -5.76
C LEU A 444 4.70 -23.53 -6.21
N GLY A 445 4.49 -23.41 -7.51
CA GLY A 445 3.17 -23.38 -8.14
C GLY A 445 2.95 -24.54 -9.10
N VAL A 446 1.70 -24.99 -9.19
CA VAL A 446 1.20 -25.85 -10.26
C VAL A 446 -0.02 -25.21 -10.89
N GLN A 447 -0.07 -25.19 -12.22
CA GLN A 447 -1.24 -24.80 -13.00
C GLN A 447 -1.67 -25.99 -13.85
N PHE A 448 -2.94 -26.36 -13.74
CA PHE A 448 -3.55 -27.45 -14.47
C PHE A 448 -4.78 -26.95 -15.24
N ARG A 449 -4.73 -27.00 -16.56
CA ARG A 449 -5.77 -26.48 -17.46
C ARG A 449 -6.22 -27.48 -18.53
N PRO A 450 -6.85 -28.63 -18.19
CA PRO A 450 -7.40 -29.54 -19.19
C PRO A 450 -8.75 -29.06 -19.70
N GLY A 451 -8.85 -28.82 -21.01
CA GLY A 451 -10.10 -28.41 -21.65
C GLY A 451 -10.59 -27.06 -21.12
N LYS A 452 -11.68 -27.07 -20.34
CA LYS A 452 -12.27 -25.86 -19.76
C LYS A 452 -12.06 -25.75 -18.24
N ILE A 453 -11.41 -26.73 -17.61
CA ILE A 453 -11.08 -26.71 -16.18
C ILE A 453 -9.85 -25.83 -16.01
N GLU A 454 -9.86 -24.96 -15.00
CA GLU A 454 -8.68 -24.24 -14.55
C GLU A 454 -8.48 -24.54 -13.06
N ALA A 455 -7.36 -25.18 -12.73
CA ALA A 455 -6.96 -25.42 -11.36
C ALA A 455 -5.54 -24.91 -11.14
N SER A 456 -5.27 -24.34 -9.97
CA SER A 456 -3.91 -23.99 -9.55
C SER A 456 -3.72 -24.23 -8.08
N ALA A 457 -2.48 -24.53 -7.69
CA ALA A 457 -2.06 -24.52 -6.30
C ALA A 457 -0.70 -23.86 -6.19
N THR A 458 -0.51 -23.06 -5.14
CA THR A 458 0.76 -22.38 -4.83
C THR A 458 1.08 -22.61 -3.38
N LEU A 459 2.27 -23.14 -3.10
CA LEU A 459 2.86 -23.20 -1.77
C LEU A 459 3.88 -22.08 -1.64
N TYR A 460 3.92 -21.41 -0.49
CA TYR A 460 4.89 -20.35 -0.23
C TYR A 460 5.58 -20.54 1.12
N LEU A 461 6.82 -20.06 1.18
CA LEU A 461 7.62 -19.91 2.39
C LEU A 461 8.28 -18.52 2.35
N ARG A 462 8.14 -17.76 3.43
CA ARG A 462 8.74 -16.45 3.59
C ARG A 462 9.52 -16.40 4.90
N GLU A 463 10.75 -15.94 4.82
CA GLU A 463 11.63 -15.71 5.97
C GLU A 463 11.90 -14.22 6.09
N THR A 464 11.56 -13.64 7.23
CA THR A 464 11.82 -12.24 7.57
C THR A 464 12.88 -12.20 8.65
N SER A 465 13.97 -11.47 8.39
CA SER A 465 15.05 -11.21 9.36
C SER A 465 14.96 -9.78 9.87
N GLN A 466 15.44 -9.54 11.10
CA GLN A 466 15.41 -8.23 11.76
C GLN A 466 13.98 -7.72 12.00
N LEU A 467 13.02 -8.64 12.22
CA LEU A 467 11.61 -8.35 12.43
C LEU A 467 11.45 -7.22 13.46
N TRP A 468 10.71 -6.18 13.09
CA TRP A 468 10.37 -5.09 14.01
C TRP A 468 9.22 -5.55 14.88
N ASN A 469 9.37 -5.34 16.18
CA ASN A 469 8.30 -5.51 17.13
C ASN A 469 8.29 -4.34 18.11
N GLU A 470 7.12 -4.06 18.66
CA GLU A 470 6.98 -3.05 19.71
C GLU A 470 7.57 -3.59 21.01
N SER A 471 8.39 -2.77 21.64
CA SER A 471 8.92 -2.99 22.97
C SER A 471 8.34 -1.92 23.88
N TYR A 472 7.75 -2.35 24.99
CA TYR A 472 7.12 -1.49 25.97
C TYR A 472 7.98 -1.42 27.22
N SER A 473 8.16 -0.21 27.74
CA SER A 473 8.75 0.08 29.04
C SER A 473 7.85 1.06 29.80
N VAL A 474 8.18 1.33 31.06
CA VAL A 474 7.49 2.34 31.86
C VAL A 474 8.52 3.38 32.27
N ASN A 475 8.25 4.65 31.98
CA ASN A 475 9.16 5.73 32.38
C ASN A 475 8.96 6.13 33.85
N ASN A 476 9.83 7.00 34.35
CA ASN A 476 9.79 7.48 35.74
C ASN A 476 8.50 8.24 36.10
N ALA A 477 7.73 8.69 35.11
CA ALA A 477 6.44 9.34 35.31
C ALA A 477 5.26 8.34 35.37
N GLY A 478 5.53 7.03 35.21
CA GLY A 478 4.51 5.98 35.19
C GLY A 478 3.81 5.78 33.84
N ASN A 479 4.26 6.47 32.79
CA ASN A 479 3.70 6.32 31.44
C ASN A 479 4.34 5.13 30.74
N SER A 480 3.54 4.40 29.97
CA SER A 480 4.05 3.40 29.04
C SER A 480 4.79 4.11 27.91
N VAL A 481 6.04 3.69 27.67
CA VAL A 481 6.84 4.14 26.54
C VAL A 481 7.02 2.96 25.61
N TYR A 482 6.60 3.10 24.36
CA TYR A 482 6.85 2.10 23.35
C TYR A 482 7.83 2.61 22.28
N THR A 483 8.65 1.68 21.82
CA THR A 483 9.58 1.89 20.72
C THR A 483 9.63 0.63 19.85
N TYR A 484 10.09 0.75 18.61
CA TYR A 484 10.32 -0.42 17.77
C TYR A 484 11.74 -0.95 18.00
N ILE A 485 11.88 -2.28 18.08
CA ILE A 485 13.17 -2.98 18.15
C ILE A 485 13.25 -4.07 17.08
N ASN A 486 14.46 -4.46 16.69
CA ASN A 486 14.67 -5.68 15.89
C ASN A 486 14.57 -6.91 16.83
N ALA A 487 13.40 -7.53 16.90
CA ALA A 487 13.04 -8.58 17.86
C ALA A 487 13.40 -10.02 17.41
N GLY A 488 13.93 -10.21 16.19
CA GLY A 488 14.41 -11.52 15.72
C GLY A 488 14.02 -11.82 14.28
N SER A 489 13.54 -13.04 14.03
CA SER A 489 13.10 -13.52 12.71
C SER A 489 11.69 -14.07 12.75
N ARG A 490 11.02 -14.09 11.60
CA ARG A 490 9.69 -14.67 11.40
C ARG A 490 9.70 -15.57 10.17
N THR A 491 9.15 -16.75 10.32
CA THR A 491 8.85 -17.65 9.19
C THR A 491 7.34 -17.69 8.96
N SER A 492 6.93 -17.52 7.72
CA SER A 492 5.53 -17.63 7.30
C SER A 492 5.44 -18.63 6.15
N ALA A 493 4.61 -19.64 6.28
CA ALA A 493 4.37 -20.63 5.24
C ALA A 493 2.87 -20.84 5.06
N GLY A 494 2.46 -21.20 3.85
CA GLY A 494 1.05 -21.40 3.56
C GLY A 494 0.81 -21.96 2.16
N GLY A 495 -0.46 -22.12 1.82
CA GLY A 495 -0.89 -22.68 0.55
C GLY A 495 -2.16 -22.05 0.02
N GLN A 496 -2.18 -21.72 -1.27
CA GLN A 496 -3.35 -21.27 -2.00
C GLN A 496 -3.78 -22.33 -3.00
N PHE A 497 -5.09 -22.57 -3.09
CA PHE A 497 -5.70 -23.51 -4.04
C PHE A 497 -6.87 -22.85 -4.73
N ASP A 498 -6.90 -22.95 -6.06
CA ASP A 498 -7.95 -22.38 -6.90
C ASP A 498 -8.50 -23.41 -7.87
N LEU A 499 -9.81 -23.40 -8.03
CA LEU A 499 -10.53 -24.28 -8.93
C LEU A 499 -11.67 -23.52 -9.60
N ALA A 500 -11.62 -23.39 -10.92
CA ALA A 500 -12.69 -22.88 -11.75
C ALA A 500 -13.18 -23.98 -12.71
N LEU A 501 -14.44 -24.34 -12.54
CA LEU A 501 -15.10 -25.41 -13.29
C LEU A 501 -16.36 -24.86 -13.99
N PRO A 502 -16.38 -24.80 -15.32
CA PRO A 502 -17.62 -24.58 -16.05
C PRO A 502 -18.44 -25.86 -16.05
N LEU A 503 -19.65 -25.77 -15.53
CA LEU A 503 -20.66 -26.83 -15.58
C LEU A 503 -21.52 -26.68 -16.85
N PRO A 504 -22.30 -27.71 -17.23
CA PRO A 504 -23.35 -27.59 -18.24
C PRO A 504 -24.31 -26.42 -17.94
N GLU A 505 -25.06 -26.00 -18.95
CA GLU A 505 -26.12 -24.95 -18.84
C GLU A 505 -25.61 -23.52 -18.52
N GLY A 506 -24.30 -23.27 -18.71
CA GLY A 506 -23.73 -21.94 -18.49
C GLY A 506 -23.42 -21.62 -17.03
N LEU A 507 -23.53 -22.62 -16.14
CA LEU A 507 -23.12 -22.51 -14.74
C LEU A 507 -21.59 -22.53 -14.61
N LYS A 508 -21.04 -21.74 -13.67
CA LYS A 508 -19.61 -21.74 -13.34
C LYS A 508 -19.42 -21.85 -11.83
N VAL A 509 -18.68 -22.86 -11.39
CA VAL A 509 -18.23 -23.01 -10.01
C VAL A 509 -16.83 -22.45 -9.88
N GLN A 510 -16.60 -21.66 -8.83
CA GLN A 510 -15.29 -21.19 -8.42
C GLN A 510 -15.11 -21.52 -6.94
N ALA A 511 -14.02 -22.17 -6.60
CA ALA A 511 -13.62 -22.47 -5.23
C ALA A 511 -12.17 -22.02 -5.03
N SER A 512 -11.92 -21.33 -3.93
CA SER A 512 -10.60 -20.87 -3.53
C SER A 512 -10.37 -21.14 -2.04
N ALA A 513 -9.19 -21.60 -1.68
CA ALA A 513 -8.79 -21.82 -0.30
C ALA A 513 -7.38 -21.25 -0.07
N ASN A 514 -7.21 -20.51 1.02
CA ASN A 514 -5.92 -20.06 1.53
C ASN A 514 -5.70 -20.68 2.91
N LEU A 515 -4.56 -21.32 3.10
CA LEU A 515 -4.14 -22.02 4.32
C LEU A 515 -2.90 -21.37 4.92
#